data_AF-A0A5J9TN29-F1
#
_entry.id   AF-A0A5J9TN29-F1
#
_cell.length_a   1.000
_cell.length_b   1.000
_cell.length_c   1.000
_cell.angle_alpha   90.00
_cell.angle_beta   90.00
_cell.angle_gamma   90.00
#
_symmetry.space_group_name_H-M   'P 1'
#
loop_
_entity.id
_entity.type
_entity.pdbx_description
1 polymer ?
#
loop_
_entity_poly.entity_id
_entity_poly.type
_entity_poly.pdbx_seq_one_letter_code
_entity_poly.pdbx_strand_id
1 'polypeptide(L)'
;MCAGTEELLQEIAELGRQCLAAKGEQRPSITQVADRLKAIRSTWREILLLKHKETELLIENSGADANCGLSPSMFWTASMMGLDIETPATSSGRYAFL
;
A
#
# COMPACT_ATOMS: atom_id res chain seq x y z
N MET A 1 3.13 17.33 -1.34
CA MET A 1 2.47 16.61 -0.23
C MET A 1 1.08 16.23 -0.71
N CYS A 2 0.71 14.96 -0.67
CA CYS A 2 -0.60 14.50 -1.15
C CYS A 2 -1.67 14.75 -0.08
N ALA A 3 -2.34 15.90 -0.16
CA ALA A 3 -3.34 16.34 0.81
C ALA A 3 -4.58 15.43 0.92
N GLY A 4 -4.88 14.63 -0.11
CA GLY A 4 -6.17 13.93 -0.20
C GLY A 4 -6.42 12.81 0.83
N THR A 5 -5.39 12.19 1.41
CA THR A 5 -5.60 11.06 2.34
C THR A 5 -5.88 11.52 3.77
N GLU A 6 -5.32 12.65 4.19
CA GLU A 6 -5.50 13.20 5.54
C GLU A 6 -6.94 13.69 5.75
N GLU A 7 -7.52 14.30 4.72
CA GLU A 7 -8.90 14.78 4.68
C GLU A 7 -9.91 13.63 4.87
N LEU A 8 -9.67 12.49 4.22
CA LEU A 8 -10.51 11.30 4.37
C LEU A 8 -10.44 10.72 5.78
N LEU A 9 -9.26 10.69 6.40
CA LEU A 9 -9.10 10.23 7.78
C LEU A 9 -9.84 11.14 8.77
N GLN A 10 -9.79 12.46 8.55
CA GLN A 10 -10.55 13.41 9.33
C GLN A 10 -12.06 13.19 9.22
N GLU A 11 -12.55 12.87 8.01
CA GLU A 11 -13.98 12.59 7.80
C GLU A 11 -14.42 11.29 8.51
N ILE A 12 -13.60 10.23 8.49
CA ILE A 12 -13.86 9.01 9.26
C ILE A 12 -13.89 9.30 10.76
N ALA A 13 -12.94 10.09 11.26
CA ALA A 13 -12.86 10.45 12.67
C ALA A 13 -14.12 11.23 13.12
N GLU A 14 -14.56 12.20 12.31
CA GLU A 14 -15.78 12.97 12.59
C GLU A 14 -17.03 12.09 12.56
N LEU A 15 -17.13 11.16 11.60
CA LEU A 15 -18.22 10.18 11.56
C LEU A 15 -18.22 9.29 12.82
N GLY A 16 -17.05 8.82 13.26
CA GLY A 16 -16.89 8.07 14.50
C GLY A 16 -17.33 8.87 15.73
N ARG A 17 -16.95 10.15 15.80
CA ARG A 17 -17.37 11.07 16.86
C ARG A 17 -18.89 11.22 16.91
N GLN A 18 -19.55 11.35 15.76
CA GLN A 18 -21.02 11.45 15.68
C GLN A 18 -21.71 10.16 16.13
N CYS A 19 -21.20 8.99 15.76
CA CYS A 19 -21.72 7.70 16.21
C CYS A 19 -21.60 7.52 17.74
N LEU A 20 -20.56 8.10 18.34
CA LEU A 20 -20.30 8.04 19.78
C LEU A 20 -20.92 9.21 20.56
N ALA A 21 -21.76 10.05 19.93
CA ALA A 21 -22.40 11.17 20.60
C ALA A 21 -23.18 10.69 21.85
N ALA A 22 -23.06 11.44 22.95
CA ALA A 22 -23.72 11.12 24.21
C ALA A 22 -25.26 11.17 24.09
N LYS A 23 -25.77 12.07 23.25
CA LYS A 23 -27.19 12.18 22.91
C LYS A 23 -27.52 11.27 21.73
N GLY A 24 -28.40 10.30 21.94
CA GLY A 24 -28.81 9.36 20.90
C GLY A 24 -29.44 10.02 19.68
N GLU A 25 -30.17 11.13 19.87
CA GLU A 25 -30.79 11.92 18.80
C GLU A 25 -29.78 12.55 17.83
N GLN A 26 -28.54 12.77 18.28
CA GLN A 26 -27.46 13.31 17.46
C GLN A 26 -26.72 12.21 16.69
N ARG A 27 -26.99 10.93 17.00
CA ARG A 27 -26.33 9.81 16.32
C ARG A 27 -26.95 9.65 14.93
N PRO A 28 -26.12 9.50 13.90
CA PRO A 28 -26.61 9.22 12.55
C PRO A 28 -27.27 7.84 12.49
N SER A 29 -28.19 7.67 11.54
CA SER A 29 -28.75 6.35 11.26
C SER A 29 -27.71 5.44 10.61
N ILE A 30 -27.86 4.12 10.76
CA ILE A 30 -26.94 3.15 10.15
C ILE A 30 -26.85 3.31 8.62
N THR A 31 -27.95 3.69 7.96
CA THR A 31 -27.97 3.99 6.52
C THR A 31 -27.06 5.18 6.20
N GLN A 32 -27.17 6.27 6.97
CA GLN A 32 -26.30 7.44 6.79
C GLN A 32 -24.82 7.12 7.02
N VAL A 33 -24.51 6.29 8.02
CA VAL A 33 -23.14 5.82 8.29
C VAL A 33 -22.61 5.01 7.11
N ALA A 34 -23.41 4.05 6.61
CA ALA A 34 -23.03 3.22 5.48
C ALA A 34 -22.79 4.05 4.20
N ASP A 35 -23.67 5.02 3.92
CA ASP A 35 -23.57 5.89 2.76
C ASP A 35 -22.31 6.77 2.83
N ARG A 36 -22.02 7.37 3.99
CA ARG A 36 -20.79 8.16 4.20
C ARG A 36 -19.53 7.31 4.03
N LEU A 37 -19.48 6.12 4.66
CA LEU A 37 -18.34 5.22 4.50
C LEU A 37 -18.16 4.75 3.05
N LYS A 38 -19.26 4.56 2.31
CA LYS A 38 -19.22 4.21 0.89
C LYS A 38 -18.62 5.35 0.06
N ALA A 39 -18.98 6.60 0.34
CA ALA A 39 -18.41 7.78 -0.32
C ALA A 39 -16.89 7.86 -0.05
N ILE A 40 -16.48 7.83 1.22
CA ILE A 40 -15.07 7.86 1.64
C ILE A 40 -14.26 6.77 0.92
N ARG A 41 -14.78 5.53 0.88
CA ARG A 41 -14.11 4.41 0.20
C ARG A 41 -14.00 4.60 -1.32
N SER A 42 -14.95 5.27 -1.94
CA SER A 42 -14.87 5.58 -3.37
C SER A 42 -13.79 6.62 -3.65
N THR A 43 -13.77 7.71 -2.89
CA THR A 43 -12.73 8.75 -3.01
C THR A 43 -11.34 8.20 -2.71
N TRP A 44 -11.19 7.34 -1.70
CA TRP A 44 -9.91 6.70 -1.40
C TRP A 44 -9.40 5.89 -2.61
N ARG A 45 -10.27 5.10 -3.24
CA ARG A 45 -9.89 4.32 -4.43
C ARG A 45 -9.43 5.21 -5.58
N GLU A 46 -10.10 6.33 -5.80
CA GLU A 46 -9.70 7.30 -6.83
C GLU A 46 -8.32 7.89 -6.55
N ILE A 47 -8.05 8.29 -5.31
CA ILE A 47 -6.73 8.81 -4.89
C ILE A 47 -5.65 7.74 -5.08
N LEU A 48 -5.90 6.49 -4.70
CA LEU A 48 -4.95 5.40 -4.88
C LEU A 48 -4.68 5.12 -6.36
N LEU A 49 -5.69 5.14 -7.21
CA LEU A 49 -5.51 5.01 -8.66
C LEU A 49 -4.65 6.14 -9.22
N LEU A 50 -4.90 7.38 -8.78
CA LEU A 50 -4.13 8.54 -9.23
C LEU A 50 -2.66 8.42 -8.81
N LYS A 51 -2.40 8.02 -7.55
CA LYS A 51 -1.05 7.75 -7.05
C LYS A 51 -0.35 6.65 -7.85
N HIS A 52 -1.05 5.57 -8.20
CA HIS A 52 -0.48 4.50 -9.02
C HIS A 52 -0.11 4.97 -10.43
N LYS A 53 -1.00 5.72 -11.08
CA LYS A 53 -0.73 6.28 -12.42
C LYS A 53 0.44 7.25 -12.41
N GLU A 54 0.55 8.09 -11.37
CA GLU A 54 1.68 8.99 -11.18
C GLU A 54 3.00 8.20 -11.03
N THR A 55 3.00 7.09 -10.28
CA THR A 55 4.18 6.24 -10.18
C THR A 55 4.56 5.58 -11.50
N GLU A 56 3.60 5.16 -12.34
CA GLU A 56 3.89 4.61 -13.67
C GLU A 56 4.55 5.63 -14.60
N LEU A 57 4.05 6.88 -14.63
CA LEU A 57 4.62 7.96 -15.45
C LEU A 57 6.03 8.37 -15.01
N LEU A 58 6.32 8.32 -13.71
CA LEU A 58 7.67 8.59 -13.20
C LEU A 58 8.66 7.48 -13.55
N ILE A 59 8.20 6.23 -13.58
CA ILE A 59 9.02 5.08 -14.02
C ILE A 59 9.35 5.20 -15.50
N GLU A 60 8.36 5.56 -16.34
CA GLU A 60 8.50 5.70 -17.79
C GLU A 60 9.51 6.80 -18.20
N ASN A 61 9.51 7.94 -17.51
CA ASN A 61 10.41 9.06 -17.81
C ASN A 61 11.86 8.87 -17.30
N SER A 62 12.12 7.85 -16.49
CA SER A 62 13.49 7.51 -16.04
C SER A 62 14.25 6.62 -17.04
N GLY A 63 13.58 6.18 -18.11
CA GLY A 63 14.10 5.32 -19.17
C GLY A 63 14.78 6.08 -20.32
N ALA A 64 15.73 6.96 -20.05
CA ALA A 64 16.77 7.27 -21.02
C ALA A 64 18.06 6.59 -20.53
N ASP A 65 18.54 5.65 -21.34
CA ASP A 65 19.84 4.96 -21.23
C ASP A 65 19.86 3.62 -20.44
N ALA A 66 19.10 2.62 -20.91
CA ALA A 66 19.60 1.25 -21.12
C ALA A 66 18.50 0.39 -21.76
N ASN A 67 18.64 0.16 -23.07
CA ASN A 67 17.79 -0.74 -23.82
C ASN A 67 18.02 -2.20 -23.37
N CYS A 68 17.04 -2.78 -22.68
CA CYS A 68 16.72 -4.20 -22.74
C CYS A 68 15.21 -4.34 -22.52
N GLY A 69 14.47 -4.67 -23.57
CA GLY A 69 13.01 -4.84 -23.58
C GLY A 69 12.54 -6.01 -22.73
N LEU A 70 12.68 -5.89 -21.41
CA LEU A 70 12.23 -6.87 -20.43
C LEU A 70 10.91 -6.41 -19.83
N SER A 71 9.94 -7.32 -19.82
CA SER A 71 8.61 -7.11 -19.22
C SER A 71 8.75 -6.64 -17.76
N PRO A 72 7.87 -5.73 -17.29
CA PRO A 72 7.88 -5.23 -15.90
C PRO A 72 7.90 -6.34 -14.83
N SER A 73 7.41 -7.54 -15.13
CA SER A 73 7.43 -8.69 -14.22
C SER A 73 8.83 -9.26 -13.94
N MET A 74 9.84 -8.95 -14.77
CA MET A 74 11.20 -9.48 -14.63
C MET A 74 12.13 -8.61 -13.76
N PHE A 75 11.67 -7.43 -13.31
CA PHE A 75 12.47 -6.58 -12.44
C PHE A 75 12.79 -7.25 -11.09
N TRP A 76 11.83 -8.00 -10.54
CA TRP A 76 11.99 -8.68 -9.26
C TRP A 76 12.87 -9.94 -9.35
N THR A 77 12.88 -10.63 -10.50
CA THR A 77 13.67 -11.85 -10.68
C THR A 77 15.16 -11.55 -10.85
N ALA A 78 15.51 -10.42 -11.49
CA ALA A 78 16.90 -10.00 -11.64
C ALA A 78 17.58 -9.68 -10.29
N SER A 79 16.88 -8.99 -9.37
CA SER A 79 17.39 -8.71 -8.02
C SER A 79 17.59 -9.96 -7.16
N MET A 80 16.83 -11.03 -7.41
CA MET A 80 16.90 -12.26 -6.63
C MET A 80 18.01 -13.22 -7.09
N MET A 81 18.52 -13.07 -8.31
CA MET A 81 19.61 -13.89 -8.85
C MET A 81 21.01 -13.26 -8.68
N GLY A 82 21.11 -12.09 -8.02
CA GLY A 82 22.35 -11.30 -7.91
C GLY A 82 23.20 -11.54 -6.66
N LEU A 83 22.92 -12.56 -5.84
CA LEU A 83 23.73 -12.89 -4.66
C LEU A 83 24.53 -14.18 -4.92
N ASP A 84 25.79 -14.01 -5.32
CA ASP A 84 26.80 -15.07 -5.28
C ASP A 84 27.03 -15.45 -3.81
N ILE A 85 26.51 -16.61 -3.39
CA ILE A 85 26.80 -17.20 -2.09
C ILE A 85 27.95 -18.19 -2.33
N GLU A 86 29.17 -17.79 -1.97
CA GLU A 86 30.30 -18.71 -1.84
C GLU A 86 29.88 -19.93 -1.00
N THR A 87 30.01 -21.13 -1.58
CA THR A 87 29.68 -22.39 -0.92
C THR A 87 30.95 -22.96 -0.27
N PRO A 88 31.10 -23.03 1.06
CA PRO A 88 32.12 -23.89 1.65
C PRO A 88 31.58 -25.32 1.78
N ALA A 89 32.31 -26.26 1.17
CA ALA A 89 32.04 -27.68 1.20
C ALA A 89 32.30 -28.33 2.58
N THR A 90 31.38 -29.21 2.95
CA THR A 90 31.56 -30.48 3.69
C THR A 90 32.13 -30.52 5.13
N SER A 91 31.24 -30.94 6.03
CA SER A 91 31.34 -31.98 7.07
C SER A 91 32.29 -31.84 8.27
N SER A 92 31.69 -31.85 9.47
CA SER A 92 31.90 -32.82 10.56
C SER A 92 31.87 -32.13 11.94
N GLY A 93 30.91 -32.50 12.80
CA GLY A 93 30.97 -32.08 14.21
C GLY A 93 29.66 -32.21 14.97
N ARG A 94 29.44 -33.37 15.59
CA ARG A 94 28.42 -33.70 16.60
C ARG A 94 28.29 -32.63 17.68
N TYR A 95 27.06 -32.20 18.00
CA TYR A 95 26.67 -31.86 19.37
C TYR A 95 25.28 -32.42 19.67
N ALA A 96 25.28 -33.33 20.63
CA ALA A 96 24.10 -33.95 21.23
C ALA A 96 23.41 -32.93 22.13
N PHE A 97 22.07 -32.92 22.09
CA PHE A 97 21.25 -32.28 23.11
C PHE A 97 21.45 -33.01 24.44
N LEU A 98 22.06 -32.32 25.41
CA LEU A 98 21.80 -32.49 26.83
C LEU A 98 21.40 -31.11 27.38
#